data_AF-A0A3Q3FIG5-F1
#
_entry.id   AF-A0A3Q3FIG5-F1
#
_cell.length_a   1.000
_cell.length_b   1.000
_cell.length_c   1.000
_cell.angle_alpha   90.00
_cell.angle_beta   90.00
_cell.angle_gamma   90.00
#
_symmetry.space_group_name_H-M   'P 1'
#
loop_
_entity.id
_entity.type
_entity.pdbx_description
1 polymer ?
#
loop_
_entity_poly.entity_id
_entity_poly.type
_entity_poly.pdbx_seq_one_letter_code
_entity_poly.pdbx_strand_id
1 'polypeptide(L)'
;MRDRLSHLQEMSIDEPESLEYAESTISDSFSNVDLEEELPHEAVIFDTSPALAEVFSQSQDIHREVQLIRVEVKRLREQNSRMLQGTTNMNTIKEDSNVIGAGIKKRAEDVLERLKTMDGTALKLEEMHGSNSAITRIARTQYACLSNGFRDAMFDYNEAEMSHRENCKAQIMRQMEIVGREVTDEDLEGMIEKGQLCVFSDNVVSEGKTARSALFQIEKRHQELMDLENRIKGIHEIFLDIALLVEEQGPMLNSIQTNVQKTDASLQDALVKLRTAKRHDKNNPFKKMFCSCFPCY
;
A
#
# COMPACT_ATOMS: atom_id res chain seq x y z
N MET A 1 -8.54 44.83 -21.20
CA MET A 1 -9.53 43.74 -21.39
C MET A 1 -9.78 43.64 -22.89
N ARG A 2 -9.11 42.72 -23.58
CA ARG A 2 -9.36 42.44 -25.00
C ARG A 2 -9.62 40.95 -25.14
N ASP A 3 -10.59 40.69 -25.99
CA ASP A 3 -11.55 39.61 -25.95
C ASP A 3 -10.94 38.26 -26.29
N ARG A 4 -11.20 37.23 -25.48
CA ARG A 4 -10.76 35.85 -25.73
C ARG A 4 -11.77 35.05 -26.57
N LEU A 5 -12.92 35.65 -26.91
CA LEU A 5 -13.97 34.97 -27.66
C LEU A 5 -13.67 34.84 -29.17
N SER A 6 -12.91 35.77 -29.76
CA SER A 6 -12.63 35.75 -31.21
C SER A 6 -11.65 34.65 -31.63
N HIS A 7 -10.74 34.24 -30.74
CA HIS A 7 -9.75 33.20 -31.04
C HIS A 7 -10.34 31.78 -30.98
N LEU A 8 -11.50 31.60 -30.34
CA LEU A 8 -12.24 30.33 -30.30
C LEU A 8 -13.14 30.13 -31.53
N GLN A 9 -13.50 31.19 -32.26
CA GLN A 9 -14.30 31.08 -33.48
C GLN A 9 -13.46 30.72 -34.71
N GLU A 10 -12.17 31.08 -34.76
CA GLU A 10 -11.26 30.68 -35.85
C GLU A 10 -10.87 29.20 -35.83
N MET A 11 -10.91 28.53 -34.66
CA MET A 11 -10.58 27.10 -34.55
C MET A 11 -11.77 26.16 -34.83
N SER A 12 -12.95 26.70 -35.11
CA SER A 12 -14.19 25.91 -35.25
C SER A 12 -14.62 25.60 -36.69
N ILE A 13 -13.79 25.93 -37.70
CA ILE A 13 -14.12 25.77 -39.12
C ILE A 13 -13.30 24.67 -39.83
N ASP A 14 -12.33 24.03 -39.18
CA ASP A 14 -11.67 22.86 -39.79
C ASP A 14 -12.45 21.57 -39.43
N GLU A 15 -13.04 20.96 -40.46
CA GLU A 15 -13.78 19.69 -40.43
C GLU A 15 -12.94 18.53 -39.85
N PRO A 16 -13.58 17.51 -39.25
CA PRO A 16 -12.89 16.36 -38.71
C PRO A 16 -12.37 15.47 -39.85
N GLU A 17 -11.05 15.45 -40.02
CA GLU A 17 -10.37 14.52 -40.92
C GLU A 17 -10.66 13.08 -40.44
N SER A 18 -11.48 12.36 -41.21
CA SER A 18 -11.82 10.97 -40.97
C SER A 18 -10.56 10.12 -41.03
N LEU A 19 -10.21 9.49 -39.90
CA LEU A 19 -9.22 8.41 -39.85
C LEU A 19 -9.74 7.21 -40.67
N GLU A 20 -9.39 7.15 -41.94
CA GLU A 20 -9.53 5.95 -42.75
C GLU A 20 -8.54 4.90 -42.25
N TYR A 21 -9.07 3.84 -41.64
CA TYR A 21 -8.38 2.57 -41.51
C TYR A 21 -8.20 2.00 -42.92
N ALA A 22 -7.05 2.24 -43.53
CA ALA A 22 -6.68 1.54 -44.75
C ALA A 22 -6.45 0.06 -44.40
N GLU A 23 -7.45 -0.76 -44.70
CA GLU A 23 -7.37 -2.21 -44.74
C GLU A 23 -6.31 -2.57 -45.79
N SER A 24 -5.08 -2.85 -45.33
CA SER A 24 -4.00 -3.24 -46.24
C SER A 24 -4.28 -4.66 -46.71
N THR A 25 -4.83 -4.78 -47.92
CA THR A 25 -4.82 -6.02 -48.70
C THR A 25 -3.38 -6.51 -48.80
N ILE A 26 -3.14 -7.68 -48.22
CA ILE A 26 -1.89 -8.43 -48.28
C ILE A 26 -1.61 -8.74 -49.75
N SER A 27 -0.70 -7.98 -50.36
CA SER A 27 -0.13 -8.33 -51.66
C SER A 27 1.01 -9.30 -51.38
N ASP A 28 0.76 -10.58 -51.65
CA ASP A 28 1.75 -11.65 -51.70
C ASP A 28 2.85 -11.31 -52.72
N SER A 29 3.95 -10.72 -52.26
CA SER A 29 5.20 -10.72 -53.00
C SER A 29 6.38 -10.57 -52.05
N PHE A 30 6.64 -11.65 -51.30
CA PHE A 30 7.85 -11.80 -50.51
C PHE A 30 9.07 -11.77 -51.44
N SER A 31 9.89 -10.72 -51.34
CA SER A 31 11.27 -10.80 -51.83
C SER A 31 12.06 -11.63 -50.83
N ASN A 32 12.43 -12.84 -51.21
CA ASN A 32 13.34 -13.68 -50.44
C ASN A 32 14.72 -13.00 -50.38
N VAL A 33 14.95 -12.21 -49.34
CA VAL A 33 16.28 -11.90 -48.85
C VAL A 33 16.54 -12.93 -47.76
N ASP A 34 17.48 -13.84 -47.98
CA ASP A 34 17.96 -14.80 -46.98
C ASP A 34 18.42 -14.02 -45.74
N LEU A 35 17.55 -13.94 -44.75
CA LEU A 35 17.85 -13.58 -43.38
C LEU A 35 18.10 -14.91 -42.66
N GLU A 36 19.35 -15.38 -42.67
CA GLU A 36 19.78 -16.60 -41.96
C GLU A 36 19.68 -16.50 -40.41
N GLU A 37 19.06 -15.45 -39.86
CA GLU A 37 18.65 -15.41 -38.46
C GLU A 37 17.13 -15.30 -38.39
N GLU A 38 16.46 -16.45 -38.32
CA GLU A 38 15.12 -16.51 -37.74
C GLU A 38 15.20 -16.01 -36.30
N LEU A 39 14.94 -14.72 -36.09
CA LEU A 39 14.58 -14.23 -34.76
C LEU A 39 13.31 -15.01 -34.37
N PRO A 40 13.33 -15.81 -33.29
CA PRO A 40 12.14 -16.51 -32.86
C PRO A 40 11.09 -15.45 -32.58
N HIS A 41 10.03 -15.42 -33.38
CA HIS A 41 8.87 -14.59 -33.13
C HIS A 41 8.13 -15.24 -31.96
N GLU A 42 8.59 -14.95 -30.74
CA GLU A 42 7.88 -15.32 -29.53
C GLU A 42 6.66 -14.41 -29.45
N ALA A 43 5.51 -14.96 -29.84
CA ALA A 43 4.22 -14.30 -29.67
C ALA A 43 4.11 -13.81 -28.21
N VAL A 44 3.54 -12.63 -27.99
CA VAL A 44 3.14 -12.18 -26.66
C VAL A 44 1.98 -13.08 -26.22
N ILE A 45 2.31 -14.27 -25.75
CA ILE A 45 1.40 -15.12 -25.02
C ILE A 45 1.18 -14.37 -23.71
N PHE A 46 -0.05 -13.88 -23.48
CA PHE A 46 -0.45 -13.54 -22.12
C PHE A 46 -0.27 -14.81 -21.31
N ASP A 47 0.80 -14.85 -20.53
CA ASP A 47 1.18 -16.03 -19.77
C ASP A 47 0.16 -16.18 -18.62
N THR A 48 -1.01 -16.73 -18.95
CA THR A 48 -2.01 -17.23 -17.99
C THR A 48 -1.49 -18.53 -17.37
N SER A 49 -0.23 -18.53 -16.96
CA SER A 49 0.37 -19.62 -16.22
C SER A 49 -0.41 -19.82 -14.93
N PRO A 50 -0.77 -21.06 -14.56
CA PRO A 50 -1.46 -21.34 -13.30
C PRO A 50 -0.69 -20.80 -12.09
N ALA A 51 0.64 -20.72 -12.16
CA ALA A 51 1.47 -20.14 -11.13
C ALA A 51 1.28 -18.62 -10.99
N LEU A 52 1.06 -17.90 -12.10
CA LEU A 52 0.82 -16.45 -12.06
C LEU A 52 -0.58 -16.15 -11.49
N ALA A 53 -1.57 -16.98 -11.84
CA ALA A 53 -2.91 -16.89 -11.28
C ALA A 53 -2.90 -17.11 -9.75
N GLU A 54 -2.11 -18.06 -9.25
CA GLU A 54 -1.92 -18.30 -7.82
C GLU A 54 -1.33 -17.06 -7.11
N VAL A 55 -0.26 -16.49 -7.66
CA VAL A 55 0.38 -15.26 -7.13
C VAL A 55 -0.63 -14.13 -7.04
N PHE A 56 -1.43 -13.89 -8.08
CA PHE A 56 -2.43 -12.83 -8.06
C PHE A 56 -3.57 -13.11 -7.08
N SER A 57 -4.01 -14.37 -6.94
CA SER A 57 -5.03 -14.75 -5.95
C SER A 57 -4.55 -14.47 -4.53
N GLN A 58 -3.33 -14.94 -4.18
CA GLN A 58 -2.72 -14.67 -2.88
C GLN A 58 -2.58 -13.16 -2.64
N SER A 59 -2.10 -12.42 -3.64
CA SER A 59 -1.91 -10.97 -3.57
C SER A 59 -3.22 -10.25 -3.30
N GLN A 60 -4.30 -10.65 -3.98
CA GLN A 60 -5.62 -10.03 -3.83
C GLN A 60 -6.20 -10.27 -2.43
N ASP A 61 -6.03 -11.48 -1.90
CA ASP A 61 -6.50 -11.81 -0.55
C ASP A 61 -5.75 -11.03 0.53
N ILE A 62 -4.42 -10.94 0.43
CA ILE A 62 -3.61 -10.13 1.35
C ILE A 62 -4.01 -8.65 1.24
N HIS A 63 -4.18 -8.15 0.02
CA HIS A 63 -4.60 -6.75 -0.19
C HIS A 63 -5.94 -6.45 0.48
N ARG A 64 -6.93 -7.35 0.36
CA ARG A 64 -8.24 -7.21 1.01
C ARG A 64 -8.09 -7.12 2.53
N GLU A 65 -7.34 -8.03 3.15
CA GLU A 65 -7.15 -8.01 4.61
C GLU A 65 -6.43 -6.74 5.08
N VAL A 66 -5.42 -6.26 4.35
CA VAL A 66 -4.76 -4.98 4.66
C VAL A 66 -5.73 -3.80 4.57
N GLN A 67 -6.63 -3.78 3.57
CA GLN A 67 -7.67 -2.74 3.50
C GLN A 67 -8.66 -2.83 4.66
N LEU A 68 -9.05 -4.04 5.07
CA LEU A 68 -9.92 -4.25 6.22
C LEU A 68 -9.27 -3.73 7.51
N ILE A 69 -7.98 -4.01 7.74
CA ILE A 69 -7.22 -3.44 8.85
C ILE A 69 -7.32 -1.91 8.83
N ARG A 70 -7.07 -1.26 7.68
CA ARG A 70 -7.16 0.21 7.55
C ARG A 70 -8.54 0.75 7.90
N VAL A 71 -9.62 0.05 7.51
CA VAL A 71 -10.99 0.43 7.87
C VAL A 71 -11.22 0.28 9.38
N GLU A 72 -10.75 -0.81 9.98
CA GLU A 72 -10.87 -1.04 11.43
C GLU A 72 -10.07 -0.02 12.24
N VAL A 73 -8.88 0.39 11.77
CA VAL A 73 -8.09 1.48 12.37
C VAL A 73 -8.86 2.81 12.35
N LYS A 74 -9.49 3.14 11.21
CA LYS A 74 -10.35 4.35 11.13
C LYS A 74 -11.51 4.28 12.12
N ARG A 75 -12.19 3.13 12.19
CA ARG A 75 -13.27 2.90 13.16
C ARG A 75 -12.78 3.05 14.60
N LEU A 76 -11.60 2.54 14.92
CA LEU A 76 -10.97 2.69 16.24
C LEU A 76 -10.72 4.17 16.58
N ARG A 77 -10.16 4.95 15.64
CA ARG A 77 -9.95 6.40 15.81
C ARG A 77 -11.25 7.13 16.10
N GLU A 78 -12.32 6.81 15.37
CA GLU A 78 -13.64 7.40 15.60
C GLU A 78 -14.21 7.06 16.98
N GLN A 79 -14.08 5.81 17.42
CA GLN A 79 -14.53 5.39 18.75
C GLN A 79 -13.74 6.07 19.87
N ASN A 80 -12.41 6.15 19.72
CA ASN A 80 -11.55 6.86 20.67
C ASN A 80 -11.91 8.36 20.75
N SER A 81 -12.25 8.98 19.62
CA SER A 81 -12.72 10.38 19.57
C SER A 81 -14.08 10.58 20.27
N ARG A 82 -15.04 9.68 20.06
CA ARG A 82 -16.34 9.72 20.76
C ARG A 82 -16.20 9.57 22.27
N MET A 83 -15.28 8.69 22.70
CA MET A 83 -14.95 8.49 24.11
C MET A 83 -14.32 9.74 24.75
N LEU A 84 -13.55 10.52 23.99
CA LEU A 84 -13.01 11.80 24.43
C LEU A 84 -14.10 12.86 24.60
N GLN A 85 -15.04 12.93 23.66
CA GLN A 85 -16.09 13.96 23.62
C GLN A 85 -17.24 13.73 24.63
N GLY A 86 -17.29 12.57 25.30
CA GLY A 86 -18.28 12.28 26.34
C GLY A 86 -19.72 12.17 25.83
N THR A 87 -19.92 12.07 24.52
CA THR A 87 -21.23 12.14 23.84
C THR A 87 -22.04 10.84 23.89
N THR A 88 -21.60 9.79 24.58
CA THR A 88 -22.29 8.49 24.62
C THR A 88 -22.00 7.68 25.89
N ASN A 89 -22.90 6.77 26.26
CA ASN A 89 -22.72 5.80 27.34
C ASN A 89 -21.43 5.00 27.15
N MET A 90 -20.46 5.22 28.05
CA MET A 90 -19.08 4.79 27.85
C MET A 90 -18.84 3.27 27.92
N ASN A 91 -19.77 2.50 28.50
CA ASN A 91 -19.56 1.07 28.72
C ASN A 91 -19.68 0.26 27.42
N THR A 92 -20.59 0.62 26.51
CA THR A 92 -20.74 -0.06 25.21
C THR A 92 -19.61 0.28 24.25
N ILE A 93 -19.10 1.52 24.28
CA ILE A 93 -17.99 1.96 23.41
C ILE A 93 -16.65 1.34 23.86
N LYS A 94 -16.45 1.15 25.16
CA LYS A 94 -15.22 0.56 25.70
C LYS A 94 -15.05 -0.91 25.28
N GLU A 95 -16.13 -1.68 25.34
CA GLU A 95 -16.12 -3.08 24.89
C GLU A 95 -15.84 -3.14 23.39
N ASP A 96 -16.40 -2.21 22.61
CA ASP A 96 -16.13 -2.13 21.18
C ASP A 96 -14.65 -1.83 20.84
N SER A 97 -13.99 -0.84 21.47
CA SER A 97 -12.60 -0.49 21.13
C SER A 97 -11.62 -1.66 21.37
N ASN A 98 -11.79 -2.39 22.48
CA ASN A 98 -10.95 -3.56 22.79
C ASN A 98 -11.22 -4.72 21.81
N VAL A 99 -12.50 -4.94 21.43
CA VAL A 99 -12.87 -5.94 20.42
C VAL A 99 -12.28 -5.57 19.05
N ILE A 100 -12.31 -4.29 18.67
CA ILE A 100 -11.68 -3.82 17.43
C ILE A 100 -10.17 -4.06 17.47
N GLY A 101 -9.49 -3.69 18.56
CA GLY A 101 -8.04 -3.91 18.69
C GLY A 101 -7.66 -5.39 18.60
N ALA A 102 -8.42 -6.27 19.26
CA ALA A 102 -8.22 -7.72 19.14
C ALA A 102 -8.48 -8.24 17.71
N GLY A 103 -9.49 -7.72 17.03
CA GLY A 103 -9.78 -8.03 15.63
C GLY A 103 -8.66 -7.61 14.68
N ILE A 104 -8.13 -6.40 14.85
CA ILE A 104 -6.98 -5.89 14.10
C ILE A 104 -5.76 -6.78 14.33
N LYS A 105 -5.45 -7.12 15.59
CA LYS A 105 -4.33 -8.01 15.93
C LYS A 105 -4.45 -9.35 15.19
N LYS A 106 -5.62 -10.00 15.30
CA LYS A 106 -5.84 -11.29 14.64
C LYS A 106 -5.67 -11.21 13.12
N ARG A 107 -6.23 -10.18 12.47
CA ARG A 107 -6.04 -9.99 11.02
C ARG A 107 -4.59 -9.75 10.66
N ALA A 108 -3.86 -9.00 11.48
CA ALA A 108 -2.45 -8.73 11.26
C ALA A 108 -1.60 -10.01 11.36
N GLU A 109 -1.90 -10.90 12.30
CA GLU A 109 -1.30 -12.25 12.39
C GLU A 109 -1.61 -13.08 11.13
N ASP A 110 -2.88 -13.09 10.69
CA ASP A 110 -3.30 -13.79 9.46
C ASP A 110 -2.59 -13.23 8.21
N VAL A 111 -2.41 -11.91 8.12
CA VAL A 111 -1.68 -11.26 7.02
C VAL A 111 -0.20 -11.63 7.04
N LEU A 112 0.43 -11.66 8.22
CA LEU A 112 1.83 -12.09 8.36
C LEU A 112 2.04 -13.52 7.87
N GLU A 113 1.15 -14.46 8.23
CA GLU A 113 1.24 -15.85 7.77
C GLU A 113 1.12 -15.95 6.24
N ARG A 114 0.17 -15.20 5.66
CA ARG A 114 -0.02 -15.16 4.21
C ARG A 114 1.17 -14.52 3.48
N LEU A 115 1.75 -13.45 4.02
CA LEU A 115 2.97 -12.83 3.48
C LEU A 115 4.16 -13.80 3.51
N LYS A 116 4.36 -14.54 4.61
CA LYS A 116 5.40 -15.58 4.71
C LYS A 116 5.18 -16.69 3.67
N THR A 117 3.93 -17.10 3.46
CA THR A 117 3.58 -18.11 2.43
C THR A 117 3.85 -17.60 1.01
N MET A 118 3.51 -16.34 0.75
CA MET A 118 3.73 -15.71 -0.55
C MET A 118 5.22 -15.51 -0.84
N ASP A 119 6.03 -15.16 0.16
CA ASP A 119 7.49 -15.08 0.01
C ASP A 119 8.10 -16.45 -0.31
N GLY A 120 7.67 -17.51 0.39
CA GLY A 120 8.04 -18.89 0.06
C GLY A 120 7.64 -19.31 -1.36
N THR A 121 6.51 -18.82 -1.86
CA THR A 121 6.07 -19.04 -3.25
C THR A 121 6.97 -18.30 -4.24
N ALA A 122 7.33 -17.05 -3.94
CA ALA A 122 8.25 -16.25 -4.75
C ALA A 122 9.66 -16.87 -4.83
N LEU A 123 10.16 -17.42 -3.72
CA LEU A 123 11.44 -18.17 -3.67
C LEU A 123 11.41 -19.41 -4.56
N LYS A 124 10.35 -20.22 -4.50
CA LYS A 124 10.21 -21.42 -5.37
C LYS A 124 10.16 -21.06 -6.85
N LEU A 125 9.45 -19.98 -7.20
CA LEU A 125 9.40 -19.49 -8.59
C LEU A 125 10.78 -19.01 -9.06
N GLU A 126 11.56 -18.40 -8.18
CA GLU A 126 12.93 -17.99 -8.44
C GLU A 126 13.86 -19.20 -8.67
N GLU A 127 13.72 -20.28 -7.90
CA GLU A 127 14.46 -21.52 -8.11
C GLU A 127 14.08 -22.22 -9.43
N MET A 128 12.80 -22.22 -9.79
CA MET A 128 12.31 -22.92 -11.00
C MET A 128 12.59 -22.17 -12.31
N HIS A 129 12.36 -20.85 -12.32
CA HIS A 129 12.42 -20.03 -13.54
C HIS A 129 13.61 -19.07 -13.59
N GLY A 130 14.37 -18.97 -12.50
CA GLY A 130 15.44 -18.00 -12.32
C GLY A 130 14.93 -16.61 -11.88
N SER A 131 15.83 -15.84 -11.28
CA SER A 131 15.56 -14.50 -10.73
C SER A 131 15.09 -13.47 -11.77
N ASN A 132 15.43 -13.67 -13.05
CA ASN A 132 15.10 -12.73 -14.14
C ASN A 132 13.79 -13.07 -14.86
N SER A 133 13.11 -14.16 -14.52
CA SER A 133 11.83 -14.50 -15.13
C SER A 133 10.74 -13.46 -14.82
N ALA A 134 9.83 -13.23 -15.76
CA ALA A 134 8.72 -12.30 -15.59
C ALA A 134 7.85 -12.68 -14.38
N ILE A 135 7.52 -13.97 -14.22
CA ILE A 135 6.69 -14.44 -13.10
C ILE A 135 7.35 -14.20 -11.75
N THR A 136 8.65 -14.48 -11.63
CA THR A 136 9.45 -14.24 -10.42
C THR A 136 9.44 -12.76 -10.06
N ARG A 137 9.67 -11.86 -11.04
CA ARG A 137 9.64 -10.41 -10.83
C ARG A 137 8.26 -9.92 -10.38
N ILE A 138 7.19 -10.46 -10.97
CA ILE A 138 5.82 -10.11 -10.58
C ILE A 138 5.56 -10.54 -9.14
N ALA A 139 5.84 -11.80 -8.79
CA ALA A 139 5.63 -12.32 -7.43
C ALA A 139 6.40 -11.49 -6.38
N ARG A 140 7.67 -11.21 -6.66
CA ARG A 140 8.56 -10.41 -5.81
C ARG A 140 8.07 -8.96 -5.63
N THR A 141 7.63 -8.33 -6.72
CA THR A 141 7.09 -6.96 -6.68
C THR A 141 5.77 -6.90 -5.90
N GLN A 142 4.88 -7.87 -6.10
CA GLN A 142 3.62 -7.95 -5.37
C GLN A 142 3.87 -8.14 -3.87
N TYR A 143 4.77 -9.06 -3.49
CA TYR A 143 5.17 -9.27 -2.11
C TYR A 143 5.68 -7.97 -1.47
N ALA A 144 6.63 -7.29 -2.11
CA ALA A 144 7.19 -6.05 -1.58
C ALA A 144 6.12 -4.95 -1.44
N CYS A 145 5.22 -4.80 -2.42
CA CYS A 145 4.13 -3.83 -2.36
C CYS A 145 3.19 -4.10 -1.18
N LEU A 146 2.79 -5.37 -1.00
CA LEU A 146 1.86 -5.78 0.05
C LEU A 146 2.49 -5.69 1.44
N SER A 147 3.75 -6.09 1.60
CA SER A 147 4.51 -5.96 2.86
C SER A 147 4.63 -4.50 3.29
N ASN A 148 4.92 -3.58 2.36
CA ASN A 148 4.94 -2.14 2.65
C ASN A 148 3.55 -1.60 2.98
N GLY A 149 2.52 -2.00 2.23
CA GLY A 149 1.14 -1.59 2.50
C GLY A 149 0.62 -2.06 3.86
N PHE A 150 1.02 -3.26 4.29
CA PHE A 150 0.73 -3.82 5.61
C PHE A 150 1.49 -3.09 6.72
N ARG A 151 2.80 -2.87 6.53
CA ARG A 151 3.64 -2.06 7.42
C ARG A 151 2.99 -0.72 7.71
N ASP A 152 2.60 0.01 6.67
CA ASP A 152 1.99 1.34 6.81
C ASP A 152 0.66 1.29 7.56
N ALA A 153 -0.18 0.27 7.31
CA ALA A 153 -1.43 0.09 8.04
C ALA A 153 -1.21 -0.20 9.54
N MET A 154 -0.16 -0.95 9.89
CA MET A 154 0.20 -1.20 11.28
C MET A 154 0.82 0.03 11.96
N PHE A 155 1.57 0.86 11.24
CA PHE A 155 2.01 2.16 11.74
C PHE A 155 0.82 3.09 12.02
N ASP A 156 -0.17 3.15 11.12
CA ASP A 156 -1.40 3.92 11.32
C ASP A 156 -2.17 3.46 12.57
N TYR A 157 -2.20 2.14 12.83
CA TYR A 157 -2.77 1.57 14.06
C TYR A 157 -2.00 2.02 15.30
N ASN A 158 -0.67 1.88 15.31
CA ASN A 158 0.15 2.30 16.45
C ASN A 158 0.01 3.80 16.72
N GLU A 159 -0.02 4.63 15.68
CA GLU A 159 -0.28 6.06 15.81
C GLU A 159 -1.66 6.34 16.46
N ALA A 160 -2.70 5.59 16.07
CA ALA A 160 -4.03 5.73 16.65
C ALA A 160 -4.05 5.41 18.16
N GLU A 161 -3.33 4.37 18.55
CA GLU A 161 -3.21 3.93 19.94
C GLU A 161 -2.38 4.91 20.77
N MET A 162 -1.23 5.35 20.26
CA MET A 162 -0.40 6.36 20.93
C MET A 162 -1.15 7.69 21.09
N SER A 163 -1.88 8.14 20.07
CA SER A 163 -2.74 9.32 20.19
C SER A 163 -3.81 9.13 21.27
N HIS A 164 -4.38 7.94 21.38
CA HIS A 164 -5.36 7.65 22.41
C HIS A 164 -4.74 7.66 23.82
N ARG A 165 -3.52 7.14 23.96
CA ARG A 165 -2.73 7.16 25.19
C ARG A 165 -2.56 8.58 25.73
N GLU A 166 -2.06 9.48 24.88
CA GLU A 166 -1.82 10.89 25.23
C GLU A 166 -3.12 11.59 25.63
N ASN A 167 -4.22 11.28 24.96
CA ASN A 167 -5.53 11.81 25.31
C ASN A 167 -5.99 11.35 26.70
N CYS A 168 -5.83 10.06 27.04
CA CYS A 168 -6.14 9.54 28.36
C CYS A 168 -5.26 10.19 29.44
N LYS A 169 -3.95 10.34 29.16
CA LYS A 169 -2.98 10.99 30.05
C LYS A 169 -3.40 12.44 30.35
N ALA A 170 -3.66 13.24 29.32
CA ALA A 170 -4.10 14.62 29.46
C ALA A 170 -5.43 14.75 30.23
N GLN A 171 -6.37 13.82 30.04
CA GLN A 171 -7.61 13.81 30.81
C GLN A 171 -7.36 13.50 32.29
N ILE A 172 -6.48 12.54 32.62
CA ILE A 172 -6.12 12.24 34.01
C ILE A 172 -5.49 13.47 34.67
N MET A 173 -4.52 14.12 34.02
CA MET A 173 -3.88 15.34 34.54
C MET A 173 -4.91 16.42 34.85
N ARG A 174 -5.82 16.70 33.92
CA ARG A 174 -6.90 17.67 34.13
C ARG A 174 -7.81 17.32 35.30
N GLN A 175 -8.13 16.04 35.49
CA GLN A 175 -8.96 15.62 36.63
C GLN A 175 -8.19 15.72 37.96
N MET A 176 -6.86 15.56 37.96
CA MET A 176 -6.02 15.79 39.14
C MET A 176 -6.00 17.25 39.57
N GLU A 177 -5.91 18.17 38.61
CA GLU A 177 -5.99 19.61 38.88
C GLU A 177 -7.33 19.98 39.55
N ILE A 178 -8.44 19.36 39.12
CA ILE A 178 -9.77 19.57 39.73
C ILE A 178 -9.82 19.07 41.18
N VAL A 179 -9.11 17.97 41.48
CA VAL A 179 -8.94 17.43 42.84
C VAL A 179 -7.94 18.27 43.65
N GLY A 180 -7.27 19.27 43.04
CA GLY A 180 -6.33 20.16 43.71
C GLY A 180 -4.96 19.53 43.93
N ARG A 181 -4.59 18.51 43.15
CA ARG A 181 -3.25 17.91 43.16
C ARG A 181 -2.52 18.25 41.88
N GLU A 182 -1.35 18.84 42.04
CA GLU A 182 -0.41 19.05 40.93
C GLU A 182 0.39 17.76 40.74
N VAL A 183 0.31 17.17 39.55
CA VAL A 183 1.00 15.93 39.18
C VAL A 183 1.80 16.23 37.92
N THR A 184 3.10 15.96 37.96
CA THR A 184 3.96 16.14 36.79
C THR A 184 3.73 15.03 35.76
N ASP A 185 4.13 15.27 34.52
CA ASP A 185 4.00 14.28 33.45
C ASP A 185 4.80 13.00 33.76
N GLU A 186 5.98 13.17 34.36
CA GLU A 186 6.87 12.10 34.79
C GLU A 186 6.29 11.28 35.95
N ASP A 187 5.66 11.95 36.93
CA ASP A 187 4.98 11.27 38.03
C ASP A 187 3.83 10.41 37.50
N LEU A 188 3.03 10.94 36.56
CA LEU A 188 1.92 10.21 35.96
C LEU A 188 2.40 9.01 35.15
N GLU A 189 3.48 9.18 34.38
CA GLU A 189 4.12 8.11 33.62
C GLU A 189 4.64 6.99 34.54
N GLY A 190 5.33 7.34 35.62
CA GLY A 190 5.80 6.38 36.62
C GLY A 190 4.64 5.65 37.34
N MET A 191 3.47 6.27 37.47
CA MET A 191 2.28 5.63 38.02
C MET A 191 1.60 4.67 37.04
N ILE A 192 1.62 5.01 35.75
CA ILE A 192 1.18 4.15 34.66
C ILE A 192 2.07 2.90 34.60
N GLU A 193 3.39 3.06 34.63
CA GLU A 193 4.35 1.94 34.60
C GLU A 193 4.17 0.97 35.78
N LYS A 194 3.91 1.51 36.97
CA LYS A 194 3.70 0.71 38.19
C LYS A 194 2.31 0.09 38.26
N GLY A 195 1.37 0.49 37.39
CA GLY A 195 -0.02 0.02 37.40
C GLY A 195 -0.75 0.29 38.71
N GLN A 196 -0.26 1.24 39.52
CA GLN A 196 -0.73 1.43 40.90
C GLN A 196 -1.25 2.86 41.10
N LEU A 197 -2.58 2.96 41.19
CA LEU A 197 -3.28 4.23 41.36
C LEU A 197 -3.42 4.66 42.84
N CYS A 198 -2.92 3.84 43.78
CA CYS A 198 -3.17 3.95 45.22
C CYS A 198 -2.82 5.34 45.82
N VAL A 199 -1.92 6.09 45.19
CA VAL A 199 -1.53 7.44 45.65
C VAL A 199 -2.71 8.43 45.68
N PHE A 200 -3.78 8.22 44.90
CA PHE A 200 -4.88 9.18 44.78
C PHE A 200 -6.07 8.93 45.71
N SER A 201 -6.19 7.73 46.29
CA SER A 201 -7.38 7.34 47.08
C SER A 201 -7.29 7.77 48.56
N ASP A 202 -6.09 7.86 49.11
CA ASP A 202 -5.89 7.86 50.58
C ASP A 202 -6.26 9.18 51.28
N ASN A 203 -6.35 10.33 50.59
CA ASN A 203 -6.64 11.63 51.23
C ASN A 203 -7.87 12.40 50.69
N VAL A 204 -8.56 11.92 49.64
CA VAL A 204 -9.59 12.70 48.91
C VAL A 204 -11.03 12.36 49.33
N VAL A 205 -11.22 11.31 50.14
CA VAL A 205 -12.56 10.83 50.58
C VAL A 205 -13.38 11.91 51.34
N SER A 206 -12.71 12.95 51.84
CA SER A 206 -13.30 14.08 52.58
C SER A 206 -13.90 15.21 51.70
N GLU A 207 -13.56 15.30 50.40
CA GLU A 207 -13.67 16.57 49.63
C GLU A 207 -14.93 16.78 48.76
N GLY A 208 -16.06 16.13 49.09
CA GLY A 208 -17.36 16.42 48.47
C GLY A 208 -17.62 15.74 47.11
N LYS A 209 -18.77 16.08 46.48
CA LYS A 209 -19.29 15.35 45.30
C LYS A 209 -18.43 15.52 44.04
N THR A 210 -17.80 16.68 43.86
CA THR A 210 -16.96 16.98 42.68
C THR A 210 -15.69 16.16 42.68
N ALA A 211 -14.98 16.09 43.82
CA ALA A 211 -13.76 15.31 43.97
C ALA A 211 -14.01 13.81 43.72
N ARG A 212 -15.11 13.26 44.23
CA ARG A 212 -15.51 11.86 43.97
C ARG A 212 -15.78 11.59 42.48
N SER A 213 -16.43 12.52 41.80
CA SER A 213 -16.68 12.39 40.35
C SER A 213 -15.38 12.43 39.55
N ALA A 214 -14.43 13.29 39.93
CA ALA A 214 -13.12 13.36 39.28
C ALA A 214 -12.32 12.07 39.49
N LEU A 215 -12.28 11.55 40.72
CA LEU A 215 -11.65 10.26 41.02
C LEU A 215 -12.23 9.10 40.21
N PHE A 216 -13.56 9.02 40.09
CA PHE A 216 -14.19 7.99 39.27
C PHE A 216 -13.79 8.09 37.78
N GLN A 217 -13.65 9.31 37.26
CA GLN A 217 -13.17 9.51 35.89
C GLN A 217 -11.70 9.11 35.74
N ILE A 218 -10.85 9.42 36.72
CA ILE A 218 -9.43 9.05 36.76
C ILE A 218 -9.29 7.52 36.73
N GLU A 219 -9.98 6.81 37.63
CA GLU A 219 -9.93 5.35 37.72
C GLU A 219 -10.33 4.69 36.39
N LYS A 220 -11.39 5.20 35.76
CA LYS A 220 -11.85 4.71 34.47
C LYS A 220 -10.85 4.93 33.34
N ARG A 221 -10.26 6.13 33.25
CA ARG A 221 -9.23 6.45 32.26
C ARG A 221 -7.97 5.62 32.48
N HIS A 222 -7.60 5.36 33.73
CA HIS A 222 -6.48 4.49 34.04
C HIS A 222 -6.72 3.05 33.57
N GLN A 223 -7.92 2.49 33.79
CA GLN A 223 -8.24 1.17 33.27
C GLN A 223 -8.17 1.12 31.74
N GLU A 224 -8.65 2.15 31.05
CA GLU A 224 -8.52 2.26 29.58
C GLU A 224 -7.06 2.33 29.13
N LEU A 225 -6.20 3.02 29.89
CA LEU A 225 -4.78 3.09 29.63
C LEU A 225 -4.08 1.74 29.83
N MET A 226 -4.46 0.97 30.86
CA MET A 226 -3.98 -0.40 31.05
C MET A 226 -4.40 -1.33 29.89
N ASP A 227 -5.65 -1.23 29.45
CA ASP A 227 -6.16 -2.00 28.31
C ASP A 227 -5.39 -1.63 27.02
N LEU A 228 -5.09 -0.35 26.83
CA LEU A 228 -4.29 0.18 25.72
C LEU A 228 -2.84 -0.34 25.73
N GLU A 229 -2.17 -0.29 26.88
CA GLU A 229 -0.80 -0.80 27.05
C GLU A 229 -0.73 -2.30 26.70
N ASN A 230 -1.75 -3.08 27.09
CA ASN A 230 -1.85 -4.49 26.70
C ASN A 230 -2.01 -4.67 25.18
N ARG A 231 -2.79 -3.82 24.51
CA ARG A 231 -2.95 -3.84 23.05
C ARG A 231 -1.66 -3.45 22.32
N ILE A 232 -0.95 -2.42 22.79
CA ILE A 232 0.35 -2.00 22.25
C ILE A 232 1.41 -3.09 22.44
N LYS A 233 1.48 -3.72 23.61
CA LYS A 233 2.35 -4.88 23.84
C LYS A 233 1.99 -6.04 22.93
N GLY A 234 0.69 -6.29 22.74
CA GLY A 234 0.18 -7.38 21.92
C GLY A 234 0.54 -7.29 20.44
N ILE A 235 0.83 -6.09 19.92
CA ILE A 235 1.29 -5.86 18.54
C ILE A 235 2.81 -5.72 18.42
N HIS A 236 3.54 -5.65 19.53
CA HIS A 236 4.99 -5.48 19.52
C HIS A 236 5.67 -6.63 18.76
N GLU A 237 5.22 -7.85 18.98
CA GLU A 237 5.69 -9.05 18.26
C GLU A 237 5.46 -8.93 16.74
N ILE A 238 4.32 -8.38 16.32
CA ILE A 238 4.00 -8.13 14.92
C ILE A 238 4.96 -7.10 14.31
N PHE A 239 5.35 -6.06 15.06
CA PHE A 239 6.32 -5.07 14.59
C PHE A 239 7.73 -5.63 14.43
N LEU A 240 8.14 -6.56 15.30
CA LEU A 240 9.41 -7.27 15.15
C LEU A 240 9.41 -8.10 13.85
N ASP A 241 8.32 -8.82 13.58
CA ASP A 241 8.14 -9.56 12.35
C ASP A 241 8.14 -8.64 11.10
N ILE A 242 7.46 -7.49 11.16
CA ILE A 242 7.46 -6.51 10.07
C ILE A 242 8.86 -5.97 9.80
N ALA A 243 9.65 -5.71 10.85
CA ALA A 243 11.02 -5.24 10.70
C ALA A 243 11.88 -6.25 9.93
N LEU A 244 11.74 -7.54 10.25
CA LEU A 244 12.41 -8.63 9.53
C LEU A 244 11.97 -8.69 8.06
N LEU A 245 10.66 -8.62 7.78
CA LEU A 245 10.14 -8.65 6.41
C LEU A 245 10.67 -7.49 5.54
N VAL A 246 10.95 -6.33 6.13
CA VAL A 246 11.47 -5.14 5.41
C VAL A 246 12.96 -5.24 5.13
N GLU A 247 13.74 -5.81 6.04
CA GLU A 247 15.19 -5.99 5.87
C GLU A 247 15.51 -6.89 4.66
N GLU A 248 14.70 -7.92 4.44
CA GLU A 248 14.86 -8.88 3.34
C GLU A 248 14.51 -8.30 1.95
N GLN A 249 13.83 -7.15 1.86
CA GLN A 249 13.37 -6.57 0.59
C GLN A 249 14.42 -5.71 -0.13
N GLY A 250 15.47 -5.22 0.56
CA GLY A 250 16.46 -4.30 0.00
C GLY A 250 17.20 -4.81 -1.25
N PRO A 251 17.73 -6.04 -1.27
CA PRO A 251 18.43 -6.60 -2.43
C PRO A 251 17.52 -6.85 -3.64
N MET A 252 16.24 -7.14 -3.41
CA MET A 252 15.26 -7.53 -4.43
C MET A 252 14.84 -6.35 -5.32
N LEU A 253 14.60 -5.18 -4.71
CA LEU A 253 14.13 -3.97 -5.40
C LEU A 253 15.17 -3.46 -6.41
N ASN A 254 16.46 -3.59 -6.06
CA ASN A 254 17.59 -3.25 -6.91
C ASN A 254 17.64 -4.11 -8.19
N SER A 255 17.32 -5.40 -8.09
CA SER A 255 17.28 -6.33 -9.24
C SER A 255 16.15 -6.01 -10.21
N ILE A 256 14.96 -5.63 -9.71
CA ILE A 256 13.82 -5.24 -10.55
C ILE A 256 14.15 -3.94 -11.30
N GLN A 257 14.63 -2.91 -10.59
CA GLN A 257 15.02 -1.64 -11.20
C GLN A 257 16.06 -1.84 -12.30
N THR A 258 17.09 -2.65 -12.03
CA THR A 258 18.15 -2.97 -13.00
C THR A 258 17.58 -3.66 -14.23
N ASN A 259 16.63 -4.59 -14.08
CA ASN A 259 16.04 -5.32 -15.19
C ASN A 259 15.06 -4.47 -16.02
N VAL A 260 14.32 -3.55 -15.40
CA VAL A 260 13.48 -2.57 -16.12
C VAL A 260 14.36 -1.64 -16.94
N GLN A 261 15.45 -1.13 -16.37
CA GLN A 261 16.43 -0.30 -17.09
C GLN A 261 17.06 -1.04 -18.28
N LYS A 262 17.40 -2.33 -18.10
CA LYS A 262 17.88 -3.17 -19.22
C LYS A 262 16.82 -3.35 -20.31
N THR A 263 15.57 -3.60 -19.92
CA THR A 263 14.47 -3.76 -20.88
C THR A 263 14.25 -2.49 -21.69
N ASP A 264 14.26 -1.32 -21.03
CA ASP A 264 14.14 -0.02 -21.70
C ASP A 264 15.31 0.20 -22.69
N ALA A 265 16.55 -0.10 -22.27
CA ALA A 265 17.71 -0.02 -23.15
C ALA A 265 17.59 -0.95 -24.37
N SER A 266 17.14 -2.20 -24.20
CA SER A 266 16.89 -3.13 -25.30
C SER A 266 15.79 -2.64 -26.25
N LEU A 267 14.74 -2.02 -25.72
CA LEU A 267 13.65 -1.48 -26.52
C LEU A 267 14.09 -0.28 -27.34
N GLN A 268 14.94 0.60 -26.79
CA GLN A 268 15.57 1.68 -27.54
C GLN A 268 16.41 1.15 -28.71
N ASP A 269 17.23 0.11 -28.48
CA ASP A 269 18.01 -0.52 -29.55
C ASP A 269 17.11 -1.14 -30.64
N ALA A 270 16.05 -1.85 -30.23
CA ALA A 270 15.06 -2.41 -31.14
C ALA A 270 14.38 -1.32 -32.00
N LEU A 271 14.01 -0.17 -31.40
CA LEU A 271 13.43 0.96 -32.13
C LEU A 271 14.41 1.56 -33.14
N VAL A 272 15.71 1.64 -32.80
CA VAL A 272 16.75 2.10 -33.74
C VAL A 272 16.87 1.13 -34.92
N LYS A 273 16.90 -0.18 -34.65
CA LYS A 273 16.93 -1.22 -35.68
C LYS A 273 15.69 -1.17 -36.58
N LEU A 274 14.48 -1.02 -36.02
CA LEU A 274 13.25 -0.86 -36.80
C LEU A 274 13.24 0.40 -37.66
N ARG A 275 13.71 1.54 -37.14
CA ARG A 275 13.86 2.78 -37.95
C ARG A 275 14.83 2.57 -39.11
N THR A 276 15.92 1.86 -38.85
CA THR A 276 16.93 1.54 -39.87
C THR A 276 16.35 0.61 -40.92
N ALA A 277 15.66 -0.46 -40.53
CA ALA A 277 14.94 -1.36 -41.42
C ALA A 277 13.90 -0.61 -42.28
N LYS A 278 13.09 0.28 -41.68
CA LYS A 278 12.14 1.13 -42.41
C LYS A 278 12.83 2.05 -43.41
N ARG A 279 14.01 2.58 -43.07
CA ARG A 279 14.81 3.41 -44.00
C ARG A 279 15.35 2.56 -45.16
N HIS A 280 15.81 1.34 -44.90
CA HIS A 280 16.23 0.41 -45.95
C HIS A 280 15.06 0.00 -46.85
N ASP A 281 13.88 -0.28 -46.28
CA ASP A 281 12.68 -0.61 -47.04
C ASP A 281 12.22 0.56 -47.94
N LYS A 282 12.17 1.78 -47.39
CA LYS A 282 11.85 2.99 -48.19
C LYS A 282 12.88 3.26 -49.28
N ASN A 283 14.14 2.89 -49.07
CA ASN A 283 15.22 3.05 -50.04
C ASN A 283 15.46 1.82 -50.90
N ASN A 284 14.61 0.80 -50.80
CA ASN A 284 14.73 -0.41 -51.58
C ASN A 284 14.60 -0.07 -53.08
N PRO A 285 15.66 -0.29 -53.87
CA PRO A 285 15.69 0.08 -55.28
C PRO A 285 14.64 -0.68 -56.10
N PHE A 286 14.27 -1.90 -55.70
CA PHE A 286 13.22 -2.67 -56.36
C PHE A 286 11.84 -2.04 -56.15
N LYS A 287 11.51 -1.55 -54.94
CA LYS A 287 10.27 -0.79 -54.70
C LYS A 287 10.23 0.53 -55.46
N LYS A 288 11.37 1.24 -55.55
CA LYS A 288 11.46 2.51 -56.30
C LYS A 288 11.40 2.31 -57.83
N MET A 289 12.00 1.25 -58.36
CA MET A 289 11.94 0.95 -59.79
C MET A 289 10.55 0.46 -60.23
N PHE A 290 9.89 -0.40 -59.46
CA PHE A 290 8.57 -0.94 -59.85
C PHE A 290 7.40 0.06 -59.66
N CYS A 291 7.51 1.03 -58.74
CA CYS A 291 6.52 2.10 -58.57
C CYS A 291 6.47 3.09 -59.76
N SER A 292 7.50 3.10 -60.61
CA SER A 292 7.53 3.94 -61.83
C SER A 292 6.85 3.26 -63.04
N CYS A 293 6.58 1.95 -62.95
CA CYS A 293 6.05 1.15 -64.06
C CYS A 293 4.63 0.63 -63.83
N PHE A 294 4.09 0.73 -62.61
CA PHE A 294 2.69 0.45 -62.31
C PHE A 294 2.16 1.47 -61.29
N PRO A 295 1.25 2.39 -61.68
CA PRO A 295 0.55 3.23 -60.73
C PRO A 295 -0.43 2.36 -59.94
N CYS A 296 -0.18 2.20 -58.64
CA CYS A 296 -1.19 1.67 -57.73
C CYS A 296 -2.21 2.79 -57.48
N TYR A 297 -3.40 2.67 -58.10
CA TYR A 297 -4.63 3.34 -57.66
C TYR A 297 -5.27 2.52 -56.54
#